data_AF-K1TDG9-F1
#
_entry.id   AF-K1TDG9-F1
#
_cell.length_a   1.000
_cell.length_b   1.000
_cell.length_c   1.000
_cell.angle_alpha   90.00
_cell.angle_beta   90.00
_cell.angle_gamma   90.00
#
_symmetry.space_group_name_H-M   'P 1'
#
loop_
_entity.id
_entity.type
_entity.pdbx_description
1 polymer ?
#
loop_
_entity_poly.entity_id
_entity_poly.type
_entity_poly.pdbx_seq_one_letter_code
_entity_poly.pdbx_strand_id
1 'polypeptide(L)'
;MLAIIENIQRCDLNCIEEAVAMQRLMDHYGYTQEELARKLGKAQSTIANKIRLLKLSDKLLANALEHNLCERQIRALIRLPEEQRKRRRNIYI
;
A
#
# COMPACT_ATOMS: atom_id res chain seq x y z
N MET A 1 0.39 17.61 13.33
CA MET A 1 -0.50 17.06 12.28
C MET A 1 -0.02 17.42 10.86
N LEU A 2 0.37 18.68 10.60
CA LEU A 2 0.89 19.12 9.28
C LEU A 2 2.09 18.27 8.79
N ALA A 3 3.09 18.06 9.65
CA ALA A 3 4.34 17.36 9.29
C ALA A 3 4.17 15.91 8.81
N ILE A 4 3.15 15.16 9.28
CA ILE A 4 2.95 13.76 8.85
C ILE A 4 2.24 13.71 7.48
N ILE A 5 1.29 14.62 7.27
CA ILE A 5 0.57 14.74 6.00
C ILE A 5 1.51 15.19 4.88
N GLU A 6 2.37 16.18 5.15
CA GLU A 6 3.42 16.61 4.21
C GLU A 6 4.39 15.47 3.88
N ASN A 7 4.76 14.65 4.87
CA ASN A 7 5.67 13.54 4.63
C ASN A 7 5.06 12.50 3.68
N ILE A 8 3.74 12.23 3.78
CA ILE A 8 3.01 11.34 2.86
C ILE A 8 2.87 11.93 1.45
N GLN A 9 2.88 13.25 1.33
CA GLN A 9 2.79 13.95 0.04
C GLN A 9 4.15 14.11 -0.65
N ARG A 10 5.26 13.61 -0.07
CA ARG A 10 6.57 13.64 -0.71
C ARG A 10 6.58 12.74 -1.94
N CYS A 11 7.11 13.27 -3.05
CA CYS A 11 7.20 12.60 -4.34
C CYS A 11 8.12 11.37 -4.36
N ASP A 12 8.93 11.16 -3.32
CA ASP A 12 9.93 10.08 -3.26
C ASP A 12 9.43 8.81 -2.56
N LEU A 13 8.22 8.81 -1.98
CA LEU A 13 7.68 7.61 -1.33
C LEU A 13 7.27 6.57 -2.36
N ASN A 14 7.69 5.32 -2.15
CA ASN A 14 7.16 4.22 -2.93
C ASN A 14 5.73 3.87 -2.47
N CYS A 15 4.99 3.15 -3.32
CA CYS A 15 3.57 2.86 -3.07
C CYS A 15 3.29 2.09 -1.77
N ILE A 16 4.27 1.33 -1.26
CA ILE A 16 4.15 0.58 -0.01
C ILE A 16 4.38 1.49 1.20
N GLU A 17 5.38 2.38 1.14
CA GLU A 17 5.63 3.36 2.21
C GLU A 17 4.44 4.30 2.39
N GLU A 18 3.84 4.78 1.29
CA GLU A 18 2.59 5.54 1.35
C GLU A 18 1.46 4.75 2.03
N ALA A 19 1.31 3.46 1.69
CA ALA A 19 0.29 2.61 2.29
C ALA A 19 0.50 2.42 3.80
N VAL A 20 1.75 2.19 4.23
CA VAL A 20 2.12 2.08 5.65
C VAL A 20 1.85 3.39 6.38
N ALA A 21 2.20 4.53 5.80
CA ALA A 21 1.97 5.83 6.41
C ALA A 21 0.47 6.16 6.53
N MET A 22 -0.34 5.81 5.52
CA MET A 22 -1.81 5.93 5.58
C MET A 22 -2.39 5.05 6.69
N GLN A 23 -1.97 3.79 6.79
CA GLN A 23 -2.43 2.87 7.84
C GLN A 23 -2.06 3.40 9.23
N ARG A 24 -0.82 3.87 9.42
CA ARG A 24 -0.39 4.48 10.69
C ARG A 24 -1.20 5.71 11.07
N LEU A 25 -1.55 6.56 10.10
CA LEU A 25 -2.42 7.71 10.36
C LEU A 25 -3.82 7.28 10.80
N MET A 26 -4.38 6.25 10.17
CA MET A 26 -5.69 5.70 10.58
C MET A 26 -5.62 5.14 11.99
N ASP A 27 -4.61 4.32 12.30
CA ASP A 27 -4.48 3.68 13.61
C ASP A 27 -4.20 4.69 14.73
N HIS A 28 -3.34 5.67 14.47
CA HIS A 28 -2.94 6.67 15.47
C HIS A 28 -4.05 7.67 15.79
N TYR A 29 -4.84 8.07 14.81
CA TYR A 29 -5.88 9.09 14.98
C TYR A 29 -7.31 8.54 14.95
N GLY A 30 -7.48 7.23 14.82
CA GLY A 30 -8.78 6.57 14.71
C GLY A 30 -9.55 6.91 13.44
N TYR A 31 -8.86 7.31 12.36
CA TYR A 31 -9.54 7.72 11.13
C TYR A 31 -10.09 6.53 10.35
N THR A 32 -11.30 6.68 9.85
CA THR A 32 -11.84 5.87 8.76
C THR A 32 -11.10 6.18 7.46
N GLN A 33 -11.22 5.28 6.47
CA GLN A 33 -10.65 5.50 5.14
C GLN A 33 -11.25 6.76 4.46
N GLU A 34 -12.52 7.06 4.73
CA GLU A 34 -13.20 8.23 4.18
C GLU A 34 -12.68 9.52 4.81
N GLU A 35 -12.49 9.56 6.13
CA GLU A 35 -11.95 10.73 6.82
C GLU A 35 -10.50 11.02 6.40
N LEU A 36 -9.68 9.98 6.28
CA LEU A 36 -8.31 10.15 5.78
C LEU A 36 -8.31 10.64 4.33
N ALA A 37 -9.22 10.12 3.49
CA ALA A 37 -9.34 10.55 2.10
C ALA A 37 -9.71 12.04 2.00
N ARG A 38 -10.66 12.52 2.81
CA ARG A 38 -11.01 13.94 2.91
C ARG A 38 -9.81 14.79 3.32
N LYS A 39 -9.05 14.36 4.34
CA LYS A 39 -7.85 15.08 4.83
C LYS A 39 -6.73 15.16 3.79
N LEU A 40 -6.59 14.13 2.97
CA LEU A 40 -5.55 14.06 1.93
C LEU A 40 -6.00 14.61 0.57
N GLY A 41 -7.25 15.06 0.44
CA GLY A 41 -7.80 15.51 -0.86
C GLY A 41 -7.84 14.39 -1.91
N LYS A 42 -8.07 13.15 -1.49
CA LYS A 42 -8.09 11.95 -2.36
C LYS A 42 -9.45 11.26 -2.31
N ALA A 43 -9.72 10.38 -3.27
CA ALA A 43 -10.88 9.50 -3.19
C ALA A 43 -10.67 8.42 -2.11
N GLN A 44 -11.75 8.03 -1.42
CA GLN A 44 -11.72 6.93 -0.44
C GLN A 44 -11.20 5.62 -1.07
N SER A 45 -11.55 5.37 -2.33
CA SER A 45 -11.06 4.21 -3.08
C SER A 45 -9.53 4.22 -3.27
N THR A 46 -8.89 5.39 -3.35
CA THR A 46 -7.43 5.52 -3.41
C THR A 46 -6.79 5.07 -2.12
N ILE A 47 -7.32 5.51 -0.97
CA ILE A 47 -6.85 5.09 0.35
C ILE A 47 -7.04 3.58 0.53
N ALA A 48 -8.22 3.07 0.18
CA ALA A 48 -8.53 1.65 0.25
C ALA A 48 -7.60 0.79 -0.62
N ASN A 49 -7.28 1.25 -1.83
CA ASN A 49 -6.40 0.52 -2.74
C ASN A 49 -4.95 0.46 -2.25
N LYS A 50 -4.43 1.56 -1.68
CA LYS A 50 -3.10 1.58 -1.06
C LYS A 50 -3.03 0.66 0.14
N ILE A 51 -3.98 0.75 1.08
CA ILE A 51 -4.00 -0.11 2.27
C ILE A 51 -4.10 -1.60 1.91
N ARG A 52 -4.82 -1.95 0.83
CA ARG A 52 -4.90 -3.35 0.35
C ARG A 52 -3.54 -3.94 0.01
N LEU A 53 -2.55 -3.14 -0.39
CA LEU A 53 -1.18 -3.62 -0.65
C LEU A 53 -0.59 -4.32 0.57
N LEU A 54 -0.90 -3.84 1.77
CA LEU A 54 -0.43 -4.38 3.04
C LEU A 54 -1.01 -5.77 3.38
N LYS A 55 -1.96 -6.28 2.57
CA LYS A 55 -2.43 -7.67 2.67
C LYS A 55 -1.45 -8.67 2.05
N LEU A 56 -0.49 -8.20 1.28
CA LEU A 56 0.61 -9.02 0.81
C LEU A 56 1.63 -9.22 1.94
N SER A 57 2.29 -10.37 1.94
CA SER A 57 3.35 -10.67 2.91
C SER A 57 4.58 -9.84 2.58
N ASP A 58 5.36 -9.46 3.58
CA ASP A 58 6.54 -8.60 3.41
C ASP A 58 7.50 -9.10 2.33
N LYS A 59 7.72 -10.42 2.23
CA LYS A 59 8.57 -11.00 1.16
C LYS A 59 8.05 -10.72 -0.26
N LEU A 60 6.74 -10.67 -0.48
CA LEU A 60 6.16 -10.35 -1.78
C LEU A 60 6.23 -8.85 -2.08
N LEU A 61 6.06 -8.02 -1.06
CA LEU A 61 6.21 -6.57 -1.18
C LEU A 61 7.66 -6.18 -1.47
N ALA A 62 8.63 -6.80 -0.78
CA ALA A 62 10.06 -6.61 -1.02
C ALA A 62 10.46 -7.04 -2.43
N ASN A 63 10.02 -8.22 -2.88
CA ASN A 63 10.28 -8.68 -4.25
C ASN A 63 9.60 -7.77 -5.30
N ALA A 64 8.39 -7.28 -5.01
CA ALA A 64 7.73 -6.32 -5.89
C ALA A 64 8.49 -5.00 -6.04
N LEU A 65 9.11 -4.50 -4.95
CA LEU A 65 9.98 -3.32 -5.00
C LEU A 65 11.25 -3.60 -5.79
N GLU A 66 11.88 -4.76 -5.57
CA GLU A 66 13.11 -5.18 -6.28
C GLU A 66 12.89 -5.25 -7.80
N HIS A 67 11.74 -5.74 -8.25
CA HIS A 67 11.38 -5.78 -9.66
C HIS A 67 10.69 -4.51 -10.19
N ASN A 68 10.68 -3.42 -9.42
CA ASN A 68 10.06 -2.14 -9.79
C ASN A 68 8.58 -2.29 -10.25
N LEU A 69 7.83 -3.19 -9.61
CA LEU A 69 6.43 -3.40 -9.95
C LEU A 69 5.60 -2.17 -9.58
N CYS A 70 4.71 -1.76 -10.48
CA CYS A 70 3.80 -0.67 -10.22
C CYS A 70 2.63 -1.13 -9.32
N GLU A 71 1.97 -0.18 -8.65
CA GLU A 71 0.86 -0.46 -7.72
C GLU A 71 -0.22 -1.39 -8.34
N ARG A 72 -0.54 -1.20 -9.62
CA ARG A 72 -1.52 -2.02 -10.34
C ARG A 72 -1.08 -3.48 -10.45
N GLN A 73 0.19 -3.73 -10.72
CA GLN A 73 0.76 -5.08 -10.80
C GLN A 73 0.76 -5.74 -9.42
N ILE A 74 1.17 -5.02 -8.39
CA ILE A 74 1.15 -5.50 -7.00
C ILE A 74 -0.28 -5.85 -6.58
N ARG A 75 -1.26 -5.00 -6.90
CA ARG A 75 -2.68 -5.28 -6.62
C ARG A 75 -3.24 -6.50 -7.34
N ALA A 76 -2.73 -6.82 -8.53
CA ALA A 76 -3.13 -8.04 -9.23
C ALA A 76 -2.72 -9.29 -8.44
N LEU A 77 -1.59 -9.25 -7.73
CA LEU A 77 -1.14 -10.36 -6.87
C LEU A 77 -2.07 -10.63 -5.70
N ILE A 78 -2.80 -9.61 -5.21
CA ILE A 78 -3.76 -9.75 -4.10
C ILE A 78 -4.97 -10.60 -4.51
N ARG A 79 -5.35 -10.56 -5.80
CA ARG A 79 -6.51 -11.30 -6.33
C ARG A 79 -6.21 -12.77 -6.59
N LEU A 80 -4.95 -13.18 -6.53
CA LEU A 80 -4.56 -14.57 -6.74
C LEU A 80 -4.88 -15.40 -5.49
N PRO A 81 -5.42 -16.62 -5.66
CA PRO A 81 -5.55 -17.57 -4.56
C PRO A 81 -4.23 -17.78 -3.83
N GLU A 82 -4.27 -17.99 -2.51
CA GLU A 82 -3.10 -18.24 -1.63
C GLU A 82 -2.09 -19.22 -2.26
N GLU A 83 -2.57 -20.32 -2.85
CA GLU A 83 -1.78 -21.34 -3.52
C GLU A 83 -0.98 -20.79 -4.72
N GLN A 84 -1.59 -19.90 -5.52
CA GLN A 84 -0.89 -19.24 -6.62
C GLN A 84 0.07 -18.15 -6.13
N ARG A 85 -0.25 -17.51 -5.00
CA ARG A 85 0.64 -16.52 -4.36
C ARG A 85 1.91 -17.16 -3.83
N LYS A 86 1.80 -18.34 -3.21
CA LYS A 86 2.96 -19.16 -2.78
C LYS A 86 3.78 -19.65 -3.95
N ARG A 87 3.16 -20.04 -5.07
CA ARG A 87 3.89 -20.54 -6.25
C ARG A 87 4.72 -19.45 -6.93
N ARG A 88 4.19 -18.22 -7.03
CA ARG A 88 4.95 -17.06 -7.55
C ARG A 88 6.07 -16.59 -6.64
N ARG A 89 6.05 -16.96 -5.35
CA ARG A 89 7.18 -16.76 -4.41
C ARG A 89 8.47 -17.46 -4.85
N ASN A 90 8.36 -18.47 -5.72
CA ASN A 90 9.48 -19.30 -6.21
C ASN A 90 9.80 -19.14 -7.71
N ILE A 91 9.08 -18.30 -8.46
CA ILE A 91 9.22 -18.21 -9.94
C ILE A 91 10.14 -17.06 -10.37
N TYR A 92 10.54 -16.18 -9.45
CA TYR A 92 11.47 -15.08 -9.71
C TYR A 92 12.72 -15.19 -8.81
N ILE A 93 13.33 -16.39 -8.77
CA ILE A 93 14.69 -16.64 -8.24
C ILE A 93 15.55 -17.04 -9.42
#